data_AF-A0A392NZE1-F1
#
_entry.id   AF-A0A392NZE1-F1
#
_cell.length_a   1.000
_cell.length_b   1.000
_cell.length_c   1.000
_cell.angle_alpha   90.00
_cell.angle_beta   90.00
_cell.angle_gamma   90.00
#
_symmetry.space_group_name_H-M   'P 1'
#
loop_
_entity.id
_entity.type
_entity.pdbx_description
1 polymer ?
#
loop_
_entity_poly.entity_id
_entity_poly.type
_entity_poly.pdbx_seq_one_letter_code
_entity_poly.pdbx_strand_id
1 'polypeptide(L)'
;MQAEYKALMDNNTWSLIPLPPHRKAIGCKWIFRVKENPDGSINKYKARLVAKGFLRTPGFDFTKTFSAVIKPVTIIIILTLAVTYKWSVQQIDINNAFLNGLLQEEVYTTKPAGFEASDKSLVCKLHKALYVLKQAPHAWYERLTQALLQMGFVKSRCDPSLLVHHQNGACTYVLIYVDDILITGSAPHLIKDLIHKLNIKFSLKQVGEVDYFLGLEIHHYPS
;
A
#
# COMPACT_ATOMS: atom_id res chain seq x y z
N MET A 1 -10.99 16.52 3.15
CA MET A 1 -12.04 15.66 2.56
C MET A 1 -11.98 15.67 1.04
N GLN A 2 -12.06 16.84 0.40
CA GLN A 2 -12.00 16.97 -1.08
C GLN A 2 -10.78 16.32 -1.72
N ALA A 3 -9.58 16.48 -1.15
CA ALA A 3 -8.36 15.84 -1.67
C ALA A 3 -8.45 14.29 -1.68
N GLU A 4 -9.02 13.70 -0.62
CA GLU A 4 -9.22 12.24 -0.56
C GLU A 4 -10.29 11.80 -1.55
N TYR A 5 -11.38 12.55 -1.68
CA TYR A 5 -12.43 12.27 -2.66
C TYR A 5 -11.89 12.34 -4.09
N LYS A 6 -11.10 13.37 -4.41
CA LYS A 6 -10.41 13.49 -5.68
C LYS A 6 -9.49 12.28 -5.92
N ALA A 7 -8.70 11.87 -4.93
CA ALA A 7 -7.88 10.66 -5.04
C ALA A 7 -8.72 9.40 -5.29
N LEU A 8 -9.88 9.24 -4.66
CA LEU A 8 -10.79 8.12 -4.90
C LEU A 8 -11.31 8.10 -6.34
N MET A 9 -11.66 9.27 -6.89
CA MET A 9 -12.13 9.42 -8.27
C MET A 9 -11.01 9.22 -9.28
N ASP A 10 -9.84 9.83 -9.07
CA ASP A 10 -8.66 9.69 -9.94
C ASP A 10 -8.19 8.23 -10.02
N ASN A 11 -8.37 7.45 -8.94
CA ASN A 11 -8.07 6.01 -8.91
C ASN A 11 -9.18 5.10 -9.45
N ASN A 12 -10.30 5.67 -9.93
CA ASN A 12 -11.50 4.93 -10.35
C ASN A 12 -11.95 3.92 -9.29
N THR A 13 -12.00 4.35 -8.03
CA THR A 13 -12.21 3.45 -6.88
C THR A 13 -13.55 2.70 -6.94
N TRP A 14 -14.58 3.32 -7.52
CA TRP A 14 -15.89 2.68 -7.69
C TRP A 14 -16.62 3.17 -8.94
N SER A 15 -17.65 2.42 -9.33
CA SER A 15 -18.70 2.87 -10.25
C SER A 15 -20.05 2.91 -9.53
N LEU A 16 -20.92 3.85 -9.91
CA LEU A 16 -22.27 3.92 -9.40
C LEU A 16 -23.19 3.00 -10.19
N ILE A 17 -23.84 2.05 -9.52
CA ILE A 17 -24.78 1.12 -10.14
C ILE A 17 -25.99 0.87 -9.22
N PRO A 18 -27.14 0.40 -9.75
CA PRO A 18 -28.20 -0.16 -8.92
C PRO A 18 -27.70 -1.35 -8.11
N LEU A 19 -28.15 -1.50 -6.86
CA LEU A 19 -27.76 -2.65 -6.04
C LEU A 19 -28.34 -3.94 -6.66
N PRO A 20 -27.50 -4.93 -7.02
CA PRO A 20 -28.02 -6.17 -7.59
C PRO A 20 -28.91 -6.93 -6.60
N PRO A 21 -29.92 -7.68 -7.09
CA PRO A 21 -30.70 -8.57 -6.26
C PRO A 21 -29.79 -9.53 -5.48
N HIS A 22 -30.14 -9.82 -4.23
CA HIS A 22 -29.37 -10.71 -3.33
C HIS A 22 -27.99 -10.22 -2.88
N ARG A 23 -27.61 -8.96 -3.19
CA ARG A 23 -26.40 -8.33 -2.63
C ARG A 23 -26.76 -7.37 -1.49
N LYS A 24 -25.80 -7.12 -0.60
CA LYS A 24 -25.91 -6.13 0.48
C LYS A 24 -24.83 -5.07 0.32
N ALA A 25 -25.23 -3.81 0.37
CA ALA A 25 -24.29 -2.70 0.45
C ALA A 25 -23.82 -2.51 1.89
N ILE A 26 -22.51 -2.38 2.09
CA ILE A 26 -21.94 -2.01 3.40
C ILE A 26 -21.92 -0.50 3.54
N GLY A 27 -22.14 0.01 4.75
CA GLY A 27 -21.99 1.44 5.00
C GLY A 27 -20.54 1.90 4.80
N CYS A 28 -20.34 3.19 4.53
CA CYS A 28 -19.04 3.84 4.62
C CYS A 28 -19.08 5.00 5.63
N LYS A 29 -17.92 5.48 6.08
CA LYS A 29 -17.82 6.67 6.93
C LYS A 29 -16.51 7.42 6.69
N TRP A 30 -16.54 8.73 6.89
CA TRP A 30 -15.33 9.54 6.93
C TRP A 30 -14.66 9.41 8.30
N ILE A 31 -13.35 9.18 8.30
CA ILE A 31 -12.48 9.25 9.47
C ILE A 31 -11.55 10.44 9.31
N PHE A 32 -11.48 11.26 10.35
CA PHE A 32 -10.59 12.42 10.41
C PHE A 32 -9.50 12.17 11.44
N ARG A 33 -8.27 12.57 11.11
CA ARG A 33 -7.13 12.50 12.01
C ARG A 33 -6.26 13.73 11.81
N VAL A 34 -5.91 14.39 12.90
CA VAL A 34 -4.89 15.43 12.89
C VAL A 34 -3.53 14.74 13.02
N LYS A 35 -2.59 15.10 12.15
CA LYS A 35 -1.18 14.78 12.31
C LYS A 35 -0.50 16.01 12.88
N GLU A 36 0.24 15.80 13.95
CA GLU A 36 1.01 16.83 14.64
C GLU A 36 2.51 16.58 14.40
N ASN A 37 3.28 17.65 14.42
CA ASN A 37 4.73 17.62 14.45
C ASN A 37 5.22 17.25 15.86
N PRO A 38 6.51 16.90 16.04
CA PRO A 38 7.07 16.61 17.37
C PRO A 38 6.93 17.77 18.37
N ASP A 39 6.85 19.01 17.88
CA ASP A 39 6.64 20.22 18.69
C ASP A 39 5.17 20.47 19.05
N GLY A 40 4.25 19.58 18.66
CA GLY A 40 2.82 19.69 18.91
C GLY A 40 2.07 20.58 17.91
N SER A 41 2.75 21.21 16.95
CA SER A 41 2.09 21.99 15.90
C SER A 41 1.37 21.11 14.89
N ILE A 42 0.31 21.61 14.27
CA ILE A 42 -0.46 20.82 13.29
C ILE A 42 0.35 20.67 12.00
N ASN A 43 0.76 19.44 11.71
CA ASN A 43 1.39 19.07 10.45
C ASN A 43 0.35 18.97 9.32
N LYS A 44 -0.74 18.21 9.54
CA LYS A 44 -1.72 17.92 8.49
C LYS A 44 -3.07 17.44 9.01
N TYR A 45 -4.15 17.94 8.43
CA TYR A 45 -5.48 17.33 8.56
C TYR A 45 -5.66 16.19 7.56
N LYS A 46 -5.89 14.97 8.04
CA LYS A 46 -6.10 13.78 7.22
C LYS A 46 -7.56 13.36 7.28
N ALA A 47 -8.18 13.16 6.12
CA ALA A 47 -9.50 12.57 5.98
C ALA A 47 -9.38 11.28 5.16
N ARG A 48 -10.06 10.21 5.57
CA ARG A 48 -10.10 8.93 4.86
C ARG A 48 -11.53 8.43 4.78
N LEU A 49 -11.93 7.92 3.62
CA LEU A 49 -13.19 7.19 3.50
C LEU A 49 -12.94 5.71 3.84
N VAL A 50 -13.64 5.21 4.84
CA VAL A 50 -13.48 3.82 5.30
C VAL A 50 -14.77 3.04 5.10
N ALA A 51 -14.64 1.77 4.76
CA ALA A 51 -15.77 0.86 4.72
C ALA A 51 -16.14 0.41 6.15
N LYS A 52 -17.43 0.25 6.45
CA LYS A 52 -17.92 -0.40 7.69
C LYS A 52 -17.87 -1.93 7.54
N GLY A 53 -16.70 -2.46 7.17
CA GLY A 53 -16.48 -3.85 6.78
C GLY A 53 -16.44 -4.88 7.93
N PHE A 54 -16.68 -4.47 9.18
CA PHE A 54 -16.55 -5.33 10.37
C PHE A 54 -17.54 -6.51 10.37
N LEU A 55 -18.72 -6.33 9.77
CA LEU A 55 -19.80 -7.33 9.72
C LEU A 55 -19.69 -8.35 8.57
N ARG A 56 -18.56 -8.40 7.86
CA ARG A 56 -18.38 -9.28 6.69
C ARG A 56 -17.97 -10.70 7.10
N THR A 57 -18.54 -11.68 6.40
CA THR A 57 -18.41 -13.13 6.68
C THR A 57 -17.32 -13.78 5.82
N PRO A 58 -16.28 -14.40 6.42
CA PRO A 58 -15.27 -15.16 5.67
C PRO A 58 -15.90 -16.24 4.78
N GLY A 59 -15.36 -16.46 3.59
CA GLY A 59 -15.84 -17.47 2.65
C GLY A 59 -17.06 -17.08 1.81
N PHE A 60 -17.78 -16.02 2.19
CA PHE A 60 -18.88 -15.45 1.40
C PHE A 60 -18.54 -14.04 0.88
N ASP A 61 -18.06 -13.17 1.78
CA ASP A 61 -17.76 -11.77 1.48
C ASP A 61 -16.30 -11.55 1.03
N PHE A 62 -15.40 -12.40 1.49
CA PHE A 62 -13.99 -12.35 1.15
C PHE A 62 -13.38 -13.73 1.37
N THR A 63 -12.36 -14.05 0.57
CA THR A 63 -11.67 -15.35 0.62
C THR A 63 -10.27 -15.23 1.18
N LYS A 64 -9.57 -14.12 0.91
CA LYS A 64 -8.19 -13.89 1.36
C LYS A 64 -8.06 -12.55 2.08
N THR A 65 -7.56 -12.58 3.31
CA THR A 65 -7.37 -11.38 4.15
C THR A 65 -5.93 -11.15 4.57
N PHE A 66 -5.11 -12.20 4.57
CA PHE A 66 -3.74 -12.12 5.06
C PHE A 66 -2.82 -11.54 3.98
N SER A 67 -2.16 -10.43 4.30
CA SER A 67 -0.95 -10.01 3.61
C SER A 67 0.24 -10.75 4.21
N ALA A 68 1.21 -11.10 3.38
CA ALA A 68 2.51 -11.49 3.90
C ALA A 68 3.09 -10.34 4.72
N VAL A 69 3.68 -10.68 5.87
CA VAL A 69 4.40 -9.76 6.74
C VAL A 69 5.85 -10.20 6.72
N ILE A 70 6.76 -9.27 6.46
CA ILE A 70 8.18 -9.60 6.42
C ILE A 70 8.68 -10.06 7.79
N LYS A 71 9.50 -11.10 7.78
CA LYS A 71 10.05 -11.65 9.01
C LYS A 71 11.16 -10.74 9.56
N PRO A 72 11.24 -10.51 10.88
CA PRO A 72 12.32 -9.73 11.48
C PRO A 72 13.72 -10.22 11.10
N VAL A 73 13.91 -11.54 11.04
CA VAL A 73 15.18 -12.17 10.61
C VAL A 73 15.56 -11.75 9.19
N THR A 74 14.60 -11.65 8.27
CA THR A 74 14.84 -11.20 6.89
C THR A 74 15.31 -9.76 6.87
N ILE A 75 14.69 -8.88 7.67
CA ILE A 75 15.09 -7.47 7.78
C ILE A 75 16.54 -7.38 8.26
N ILE A 76 16.87 -8.07 9.35
CA ILE A 76 18.23 -8.07 9.93
C ILE A 76 19.25 -8.55 8.89
N ILE A 77 19.01 -9.68 8.23
CA ILE A 77 19.92 -10.22 7.20
C ILE A 77 20.18 -9.20 6.09
N ILE A 78 19.13 -8.58 5.55
CA ILE A 78 19.29 -7.62 4.44
C ILE A 78 20.00 -6.35 4.91
N LEU A 79 19.68 -5.84 6.09
CA LEU A 79 20.38 -4.68 6.66
C LEU A 79 21.85 -5.01 6.95
N THR A 80 22.17 -6.21 7.44
CA THR A 80 23.55 -6.67 7.62
C THR A 80 24.29 -6.67 6.28
N LEU A 81 23.69 -7.20 5.21
CA LEU A 81 24.29 -7.15 3.87
C LEU A 81 24.54 -5.71 3.41
N ALA A 82 23.56 -4.82 3.59
CA ALA A 82 23.70 -3.42 3.22
C ALA A 82 24.85 -2.75 3.97
N VAL A 83 25.00 -3.01 5.28
CA VAL A 83 26.13 -2.49 6.08
C VAL A 83 27.45 -3.09 5.63
N THR A 84 27.54 -4.41 5.48
CA THR A 84 28.77 -5.12 5.08
C THR A 84 29.31 -4.64 3.73
N TYR A 85 28.42 -4.43 2.76
CA TYR A 85 28.79 -4.01 1.42
C TYR A 85 28.63 -2.49 1.17
N LYS A 86 28.35 -1.71 2.22
CA LYS A 86 28.16 -0.26 2.17
C LYS A 86 27.10 0.18 1.13
N TRP A 87 26.00 -0.55 1.05
CA TRP A 87 24.87 -0.19 0.18
C TRP A 87 23.95 0.82 0.87
N SER A 88 23.41 1.75 0.09
CA SER A 88 22.36 2.62 0.59
C SER A 88 21.06 1.84 0.77
N VAL A 89 20.30 2.20 1.81
CA VAL A 89 18.98 1.66 2.08
C VAL A 89 17.97 2.79 1.93
N GLN A 90 17.06 2.63 0.98
CA GLN A 90 16.02 3.61 0.69
C GLN A 90 14.70 3.11 1.26
N GLN A 91 13.97 3.98 1.94
CA GLN A 91 12.59 3.74 2.33
C GLN A 91 11.67 4.53 1.40
N ILE A 92 10.62 3.86 0.93
CA ILE A 92 9.54 4.49 0.20
C ILE A 92 8.20 4.25 0.90
N ASP A 93 7.35 5.28 0.88
CA ASP A 93 5.96 5.25 1.35
C ASP A 93 5.05 5.56 0.15
N ILE A 94 3.96 4.81 -0.01
CA ILE A 94 3.07 4.92 -1.17
C ILE A 94 1.80 5.69 -0.81
N ASN A 95 1.44 6.66 -1.66
CA ASN A 95 0.19 7.40 -1.45
C ASN A 95 -1.00 6.45 -1.59
N ASN A 96 -1.83 6.39 -0.55
CA ASN A 96 -3.08 5.65 -0.57
C ASN A 96 -2.91 4.20 -1.04
N ALA A 97 -1.88 3.50 -0.55
CA ALA A 97 -1.53 2.14 -0.93
C ALA A 97 -2.74 1.19 -1.10
N PHE A 98 -3.67 1.17 -0.14
CA PHE A 98 -4.87 0.32 -0.25
C PHE A 98 -5.80 0.69 -1.43
N LEU A 99 -5.91 1.97 -1.79
CA LEU A 99 -6.68 2.42 -2.95
C LEU A 99 -6.06 1.99 -4.28
N ASN A 100 -4.79 1.55 -4.28
CA ASN A 100 -4.17 0.95 -5.46
C ASN A 100 -4.54 -0.53 -5.62
N GLY A 101 -4.88 -1.22 -4.52
CA GLY A 101 -5.22 -2.63 -4.48
C GLY A 101 -6.51 -2.95 -5.25
N LEU A 102 -6.45 -3.92 -6.16
CA LEU A 102 -7.60 -4.37 -6.94
C LEU A 102 -8.40 -5.40 -6.15
N LEU A 103 -9.71 -5.16 -6.01
CA LEU A 103 -10.61 -6.15 -5.39
C LEU A 103 -10.95 -7.24 -6.41
N GLN A 104 -10.84 -8.50 -5.98
CA GLN A 104 -11.31 -9.65 -6.77
C GLN A 104 -12.77 -9.96 -6.46
N GLU A 105 -13.18 -9.78 -5.20
CA GLU A 105 -14.57 -9.96 -4.79
C GLU A 105 -15.43 -8.72 -5.08
N GLU A 106 -16.71 -8.96 -5.37
CA GLU A 106 -17.67 -7.87 -5.51
C GLU A 106 -18.00 -7.26 -4.14
N VAL A 107 -17.67 -5.98 -3.97
CA VAL A 107 -17.99 -5.21 -2.77
C VAL A 107 -18.81 -3.99 -3.16
N TYR A 108 -19.95 -3.81 -2.49
CA TYR A 108 -20.83 -2.66 -2.68
C TYR A 108 -20.83 -1.81 -1.43
N THR A 109 -20.70 -0.50 -1.56
CA THR A 109 -20.85 0.43 -0.44
C THR A 109 -21.97 1.44 -0.66
N THR A 110 -22.56 1.93 0.42
CA THR A 110 -23.39 3.13 0.37
C THR A 110 -22.57 4.32 -0.13
N LYS A 111 -23.25 5.31 -0.71
CA LYS A 111 -22.60 6.57 -1.10
C LYS A 111 -22.01 7.28 0.12
N PRO A 112 -20.82 7.89 0.01
CA PRO A 112 -20.25 8.69 1.08
C PRO A 112 -21.07 9.94 1.34
N ALA A 113 -21.27 10.27 2.62
CA ALA A 113 -21.92 11.51 3.01
C ALA A 113 -21.17 12.73 2.46
N GLY A 114 -21.92 13.70 1.92
CA GLY A 114 -21.39 14.93 1.32
C GLY A 114 -21.08 14.86 -0.18
N PHE A 115 -21.25 13.71 -0.83
CA PHE A 115 -20.99 13.52 -2.26
C PHE A 115 -22.08 12.67 -2.93
N GLU A 116 -23.34 13.10 -2.79
CA GLU A 116 -24.49 12.39 -3.34
C GLU A 116 -24.66 12.67 -4.84
N ALA A 117 -24.65 11.62 -5.67
CA ALA A 117 -25.24 11.68 -7.00
C ALA A 117 -26.76 11.87 -6.89
N SER A 118 -27.36 12.50 -7.90
CA SER A 118 -28.79 12.87 -7.95
C SER A 118 -29.74 11.70 -7.66
N ASP A 119 -29.36 10.48 -8.04
CA ASP A 119 -30.12 9.27 -7.77
C ASP A 119 -29.71 8.62 -6.45
N LYS A 120 -30.64 8.61 -5.48
CA LYS A 120 -30.48 8.02 -4.14
C LYS A 120 -30.47 6.49 -4.12
N SER A 121 -30.94 5.83 -5.18
CA SER A 121 -31.03 4.37 -5.26
C SER A 121 -29.70 3.69 -5.60
N LEU A 122 -28.73 4.43 -6.14
CA LEU A 122 -27.44 3.90 -6.58
C LEU A 122 -26.48 3.64 -5.41
N VAL A 123 -25.68 2.58 -5.57
CA VAL A 123 -24.60 2.18 -4.67
C VAL A 123 -23.25 2.22 -5.38
N CYS A 124 -22.16 2.31 -4.63
CA CYS A 124 -20.81 2.24 -5.15
C CYS A 124 -20.36 0.78 -5.27
N LYS A 125 -20.18 0.26 -6.50
CA LYS A 125 -19.45 -1.00 -6.73
C LYS A 125 -17.96 -0.70 -6.70
N LEU A 126 -17.26 -1.20 -5.68
CA LEU A 126 -15.83 -0.97 -5.51
C LEU A 126 -15.01 -1.81 -6.48
N HIS A 127 -14.08 -1.15 -7.17
CA HIS A 127 -13.02 -1.79 -7.97
C HIS A 127 -11.69 -1.80 -7.22
N LYS A 128 -11.51 -0.83 -6.31
CA LYS A 128 -10.33 -0.68 -5.46
C LYS A 128 -10.68 -0.87 -3.99
N ALA A 129 -9.72 -1.32 -3.21
CA ALA A 129 -9.94 -1.60 -1.81
C ALA A 129 -10.03 -0.29 -0.99
N LEU A 130 -11.15 -0.07 -0.31
CA LEU A 130 -11.24 0.96 0.72
C LEU A 130 -10.54 0.53 2.01
N TYR A 131 -10.11 1.50 2.79
CA TYR A 131 -9.60 1.28 4.14
C TYR A 131 -10.60 0.48 4.99
N VAL A 132 -10.08 -0.32 5.92
CA VAL A 132 -10.83 -1.16 6.88
C VAL A 132 -11.52 -2.38 6.22
N LEU A 133 -11.49 -2.53 4.90
CA LEU A 133 -11.79 -3.82 4.29
C LEU A 133 -10.74 -4.84 4.73
N LYS A 134 -11.20 -6.00 5.21
CA LYS A 134 -10.33 -7.08 5.69
C LYS A 134 -9.36 -7.58 4.63
N GLN A 135 -9.73 -7.49 3.35
CA GLN A 135 -8.91 -7.89 2.21
C GLN A 135 -8.04 -6.78 1.61
N ALA A 136 -8.15 -5.52 2.09
CA ALA A 136 -7.41 -4.40 1.52
C ALA A 136 -5.87 -4.58 1.56
N PRO A 137 -5.26 -5.01 2.69
CA PRO A 137 -3.82 -5.23 2.73
C PRO A 137 -3.35 -6.30 1.74
N HIS A 138 -4.11 -7.40 1.63
CA HIS A 138 -3.81 -8.48 0.68
C HIS A 138 -3.90 -8.00 -0.78
N ALA A 139 -4.97 -7.28 -1.14
CA ALA A 139 -5.15 -6.73 -2.48
C ALA A 139 -4.03 -5.75 -2.87
N TRP A 140 -3.55 -4.96 -1.91
CA TRP A 140 -2.41 -4.08 -2.10
C TRP A 140 -1.10 -4.86 -2.30
N TYR A 141 -0.79 -5.80 -1.39
CA TYR A 141 0.40 -6.64 -1.48
C TYR A 141 0.49 -7.39 -2.82
N GLU A 142 -0.60 -8.01 -3.27
CA GLU A 142 -0.65 -8.70 -4.57
C GLU A 142 -0.42 -7.72 -5.73
N ARG A 143 -1.04 -6.54 -5.69
CA ARG A 143 -0.88 -5.53 -6.74
C ARG A 143 0.57 -5.05 -6.88
N LEU A 144 1.23 -4.77 -5.75
CA LEU A 144 2.64 -4.36 -5.73
C LEU A 144 3.54 -5.50 -6.18
N THR A 145 3.33 -6.70 -5.62
CA THR A 145 4.09 -7.91 -5.96
C THR A 145 4.01 -8.19 -7.46
N GLN A 146 2.82 -8.20 -8.05
CA GLN A 146 2.66 -8.39 -9.50
C GLN A 146 3.39 -7.34 -10.32
N ALA A 147 3.39 -6.08 -9.88
CA ALA A 147 4.12 -5.03 -10.57
C ALA A 147 5.64 -5.26 -10.52
N LEU A 148 6.18 -5.70 -9.38
CA LEU A 148 7.59 -6.03 -9.23
C LEU A 148 7.98 -7.27 -10.04
N LEU A 149 7.14 -8.32 -10.06
CA LEU A 149 7.35 -9.51 -10.91
C LEU A 149 7.41 -9.14 -12.40
N GLN A 150 6.54 -8.23 -12.86
CA GLN A 150 6.58 -7.69 -14.23
C GLN A 150 7.87 -6.90 -14.52
N MET A 151 8.53 -6.36 -13.49
CA MET A 151 9.82 -5.68 -13.60
C MET A 151 11.02 -6.63 -13.48
N GLY A 152 10.79 -7.95 -13.47
CA GLY A 152 11.85 -8.97 -13.42
C GLY A 152 12.21 -9.47 -12.03
N PHE A 153 11.56 -8.96 -10.96
CA PHE A 153 11.80 -9.47 -9.61
C PHE A 153 11.25 -10.89 -9.45
N VAL A 154 11.83 -11.63 -8.51
CA VAL A 154 11.37 -12.95 -8.09
C VAL A 154 11.13 -12.93 -6.58
N LYS A 155 10.03 -13.56 -6.13
CA LYS A 155 9.76 -13.74 -4.70
C LYS A 155 10.77 -14.70 -4.07
N SER A 156 11.31 -14.34 -2.93
CA SER A 156 12.14 -15.25 -2.13
C SER A 156 11.30 -16.45 -1.66
N ARG A 157 11.93 -17.63 -1.65
CA ARG A 157 11.33 -18.87 -1.14
C ARG A 157 11.23 -18.86 0.40
N CYS A 158 12.11 -18.13 1.06
CA CYS A 158 12.20 -18.10 2.53
C CYS A 158 11.24 -17.08 3.15
N ASP A 159 10.95 -16.01 2.42
CA ASP A 159 10.08 -14.92 2.86
C ASP A 159 9.34 -14.28 1.65
N PRO A 160 8.01 -14.47 1.53
CA PRO A 160 7.23 -13.90 0.43
C PRO A 160 7.23 -12.37 0.36
N SER A 161 7.54 -11.69 1.47
CA SER A 161 7.65 -10.23 1.51
C SER A 161 9.02 -9.70 1.07
N LEU A 162 9.97 -10.59 0.75
CA LEU A 162 11.24 -10.24 0.12
C LEU A 162 11.18 -10.58 -1.37
N LEU A 163 11.38 -9.58 -2.21
CA LEU A 163 11.57 -9.74 -3.65
C LEU A 163 13.00 -9.39 -4.03
N VAL A 164 13.57 -10.20 -4.92
CA VAL A 164 14.97 -10.10 -5.34
C VAL A 164 15.05 -9.99 -6.85
N HIS A 165 15.91 -9.10 -7.34
CA HIS A 165 16.25 -8.97 -8.74
C HIS A 165 17.76 -9.06 -8.93
N HIS A 166 18.18 -9.84 -9.93
CA HIS A 166 19.59 -9.97 -10.31
C HIS A 166 19.74 -9.54 -11.77
N GLN A 167 20.63 -8.57 -12.02
CA GLN A 167 20.89 -8.05 -13.36
C GLN A 167 22.37 -7.72 -13.51
N ASN A 168 23.04 -8.29 -14.52
CA ASN A 168 24.44 -8.01 -14.86
C ASN A 168 25.40 -8.11 -13.66
N GLY A 169 25.21 -9.12 -12.80
CA GLY A 169 26.00 -9.32 -11.58
C GLY A 169 25.62 -8.41 -10.40
N ALA A 170 24.71 -7.46 -10.59
CA ALA A 170 24.14 -6.66 -9.51
C ALA A 170 22.90 -7.32 -8.89
N CYS A 171 22.61 -7.00 -7.63
CA CYS A 171 21.43 -7.45 -6.90
C CYS A 171 20.63 -6.26 -6.38
N THR A 172 19.31 -6.40 -6.34
CA THR A 172 18.37 -5.44 -5.73
C THR A 172 17.36 -6.22 -4.89
N TYR A 173 17.18 -5.78 -3.65
CA TYR A 173 16.28 -6.35 -2.65
C TYR A 173 15.17 -5.37 -2.35
N VAL A 174 13.93 -5.85 -2.38
CA VAL A 174 12.73 -5.10 -2.02
C VAL A 174 12.02 -5.82 -0.90
N LEU A 175 11.87 -5.14 0.24
CA LEU A 175 11.28 -5.64 1.46
C LEU A 175 9.94 -4.94 1.65
N ILE A 176 8.85 -5.71 1.60
CA ILE A 176 7.49 -5.17 1.68
C ILE A 176 6.96 -5.35 3.11
N TYR A 177 6.69 -4.24 3.79
CA TYR A 177 5.91 -4.22 5.03
C TYR A 177 4.69 -3.31 4.87
N VAL A 178 3.55 -3.90 4.49
CA VAL A 178 2.30 -3.16 4.29
C VAL A 178 2.51 -1.98 3.31
N ASP A 179 2.56 -0.75 3.80
CA ASP A 179 2.71 0.47 3.00
C ASP A 179 4.16 1.00 2.99
N ASP A 180 5.01 0.51 3.91
CA ASP A 180 6.42 0.84 4.04
C ASP A 180 7.28 -0.18 3.28
N ILE A 181 8.10 0.30 2.35
CA ILE A 181 8.93 -0.58 1.52
C ILE A 181 10.39 -0.14 1.66
N LEU A 182 11.26 -1.08 2.00
CA LEU A 182 12.71 -0.87 1.92
C LEU A 182 13.26 -1.41 0.61
N ILE A 183 14.19 -0.66 0.04
CA ILE A 183 14.91 -1.00 -1.19
C ILE A 183 16.40 -0.82 -0.94
N THR A 184 17.18 -1.85 -1.22
CA THR A 184 18.66 -1.78 -1.17
C THR A 184 19.26 -2.72 -2.21
N GLY A 185 20.56 -2.61 -2.45
CA GLY A 185 21.23 -3.43 -3.45
C GLY A 185 22.59 -2.88 -3.86
N SER A 186 23.28 -3.65 -4.69
CA SER A 186 24.68 -3.39 -5.05
C SER A 186 24.86 -2.30 -6.12
N ALA A 187 23.78 -1.84 -6.75
CA ALA A 187 23.83 -0.89 -7.85
C ALA A 187 22.84 0.27 -7.63
N PRO A 188 23.32 1.47 -7.23
CA PRO A 188 22.45 2.61 -6.94
C PRO A 188 21.58 3.06 -8.12
N HIS A 189 22.04 2.88 -9.36
CA HIS A 189 21.27 3.24 -10.55
C HIS A 189 20.04 2.34 -10.75
N LEU A 190 20.12 1.04 -10.40
CA LEU A 190 18.98 0.13 -10.45
C LEU A 190 17.93 0.48 -9.39
N ILE A 191 18.36 0.90 -8.21
CA ILE A 191 17.47 1.37 -7.14
C ILE A 191 16.71 2.63 -7.60
N LYS A 192 17.43 3.61 -8.18
CA LYS A 192 16.82 4.85 -8.70
C LYS A 192 15.81 4.56 -9.81
N ASP A 193 16.16 3.70 -10.76
CA ASP A 193 15.25 3.29 -11.85
C ASP A 193 14.00 2.58 -11.31
N LEU A 194 14.16 1.67 -10.35
CA LEU A 194 13.04 1.01 -9.69
C LEU A 194 12.10 2.02 -8.99
N ILE A 195 12.67 2.93 -8.20
CA ILE A 195 11.89 3.97 -7.51
C ILE A 195 11.13 4.83 -8.52
N HIS A 196 11.76 5.20 -9.64
CA HIS A 196 11.11 5.95 -10.70
C HIS A 196 9.93 5.19 -11.31
N LYS A 197 10.12 3.91 -11.68
CA LYS A 197 9.07 3.03 -12.20
C LYS A 197 7.91 2.85 -11.22
N LEU A 198 8.21 2.68 -9.93
CA LEU A 198 7.19 2.58 -8.88
C LEU A 198 6.44 3.89 -8.70
N ASN A 199 7.11 5.04 -8.79
CA ASN A 199 6.48 6.35 -8.70
C ASN A 199 5.52 6.64 -9.84
N ILE A 200 5.89 6.28 -11.07
CA ILE A 200 4.97 6.38 -12.22
C ILE A 200 3.73 5.51 -12.01
N LYS A 201 3.90 4.30 -11.46
CA LYS A 201 2.81 3.31 -11.36
C LYS A 201 1.89 3.52 -10.15
N PHE A 202 2.41 4.01 -9.03
CA PHE A 202 1.70 4.04 -7.74
C PHE A 202 1.69 5.40 -7.04
N SER A 203 2.41 6.41 -7.55
CA SER A 203 2.60 7.71 -6.90
C SER A 203 3.16 7.60 -5.47
N LEU A 204 4.48 7.78 -5.34
CA LEU A 204 5.13 7.73 -4.04
C LEU A 204 4.81 8.99 -3.23
N LYS A 205 4.66 8.80 -1.92
CA LYS A 205 4.49 9.88 -0.95
C LYS A 205 5.82 10.41 -0.46
N GLN A 206 6.76 9.50 -0.19
CA GLN A 206 8.06 9.81 0.35
C GLN A 206 9.07 8.82 -0.20
N VAL A 207 10.27 9.33 -0.46
CA VAL A 207 11.46 8.57 -0.81
C VAL A 207 12.60 9.20 -0.03
N GLY A 208 13.36 8.40 0.68
CA GLY A 208 14.53 8.89 1.41
C GLY A 208 15.38 7.77 1.95
N GLU A 209 16.50 8.15 2.56
CA GLU A 209 17.26 7.23 3.41
C GLU A 209 16.41 6.81 4.60
N VAL A 210 16.59 5.56 5.02
CA VAL A 210 15.85 5.01 6.14
C VAL A 210 16.47 5.50 7.45
N ASP A 211 15.67 6.18 8.28
CA ASP A 211 16.06 6.55 9.65
C ASP A 211 15.43 5.60 10.68
N TYR A 212 14.18 5.20 10.44
CA TYR A 212 13.45 4.28 11.30
C TYR A 212 12.67 3.26 10.48
N PHE A 213 12.82 1.98 10.80
CA PHE A 213 12.03 0.92 10.19
C PHE A 213 11.65 -0.15 11.22
N LEU A 214 10.36 -0.26 11.54
CA LEU A 214 9.81 -1.29 12.43
C LEU A 214 10.48 -1.37 13.81
N GLY A 215 10.74 -0.21 14.41
CA GLY A 215 11.37 -0.12 15.74
C GLY A 215 12.90 -0.25 15.70
N LEU A 216 13.50 -0.39 14.52
CA LEU A 216 14.94 -0.22 14.32
C LEU A 216 15.22 1.24 13.98
N GLU A 217 16.17 1.82 14.69
CA GLU A 217 16.78 3.12 14.37
C GLU A 217 18.06 2.88 13.58
N ILE A 218 18.25 3.64 12.51
CA ILE A 218 19.36 3.49 11.57
C ILE A 218 20.14 4.80 11.54
N HIS A 219 21.43 4.71 11.87
CA HIS A 219 22.35 5.85 11.85
C HIS A 219 23.28 5.75 10.65
N HIS A 220 23.35 6.82 9.87
CA HIS A 220 24.24 6.95 8.73
C HIS A 220 25.51 7.65 9.16
N TYR A 221 26.64 6.94 9.13
CA TYR A 221 27.95 7.52 9.38
C TYR A 221 28.60 7.88 8.04
N PRO A 222 29.14 9.10 7.87
CA PRO A 222 29.93 9.42 6.69
C PRO A 222 31.12 8.46 6.57
N SER A 223 31.35 8.00 5.34
CA SER A 223 32.46 7.09 5.01
C SER A 223 33.80 7.78 5.06
#